data_AF-A0A9X2GMW0-F1
#
_entry.id   AF-A0A9X2GMW0-F1
#
_cell.length_a   1.000
_cell.length_b   1.000
_cell.length_c   1.000
_cell.angle_alpha   90.00
_cell.angle_beta   90.00
_cell.angle_gamma   90.00
#
_symmetry.space_group_name_H-M   'P 1'
#
loop_
_entity.id
_entity.type
_entity.pdbx_description
1 polymer ?
#
loop_
_entity_poly.entity_id
_entity_poly.type
_entity_poly.pdbx_seq_one_letter_code
_entity_poly.pdbx_strand_id
1 'polypeptide(L)'
;MRRTPRRELAGLPPSLVAEVERRLGAVRGFEPRQGGFSYGVRGIATVDGHLNGGCSRGGRVFLKAVPSGADHAGDYRSEAVVSAALPAAVPAPRLLFSCERDGWGCSARRRRRAGCRTSRGTRGSWRRRWTCWRPARAR
;
A
#
# COMPACT_ATOMS: atom_id res chain seq x y z
N MET A 1 -5.25 -20.84 20.64
CA MET A 1 -4.48 -19.84 19.86
C MET A 1 -4.83 -18.43 20.33
N ARG A 2 -3.93 -17.76 21.05
CA ARG A 2 -4.11 -16.34 21.41
C ARG A 2 -3.89 -15.50 20.15
N ARG A 3 -4.89 -14.71 19.74
CA ARG A 3 -4.70 -13.73 18.66
C ARG A 3 -3.75 -12.64 19.17
N THR A 4 -2.69 -12.38 18.43
CA THR A 4 -1.77 -11.27 18.70
C THR A 4 -2.55 -9.94 18.70
N PRO A 5 -2.44 -9.10 19.76
CA PRO A 5 -3.13 -7.82 19.81
C PRO A 5 -2.63 -6.92 18.67
N ARG A 6 -3.58 -6.40 17.88
CA ARG A 6 -3.29 -5.54 16.73
C ARG A 6 -3.25 -4.08 17.17
N ARG A 7 -2.33 -3.31 16.60
CA ARG A 7 -2.26 -1.87 16.85
C ARG A 7 -3.04 -1.10 15.80
N GLU A 8 -3.70 -0.04 16.26
CA GLU A 8 -4.34 0.95 15.41
C GLU A 8 -3.30 1.89 14.81
N LEU A 9 -3.66 2.58 13.72
CA LEU A 9 -2.79 3.59 13.11
C LEU A 9 -2.42 4.70 14.11
N ALA A 10 -3.36 5.07 14.99
CA ALA A 10 -3.14 6.05 16.06
C ALA A 10 -2.06 5.62 17.09
N GLY A 11 -1.71 4.33 17.14
CA GLY A 11 -0.65 3.80 18.00
C GLY A 11 0.74 3.81 17.36
N LEU A 12 0.91 4.43 16.18
CA LEU A 12 2.23 4.63 15.56
C LEU A 12 2.91 5.89 16.09
N PRO A 13 4.27 5.92 16.09
CA PRO A 13 5.00 7.15 16.39
C PRO A 13 4.58 8.29 15.45
N PRO A 14 4.40 9.53 15.95
CA PRO A 14 4.03 10.68 15.12
C PRO A 14 4.99 10.93 13.95
N SER A 15 6.29 10.67 14.13
CA SER A 15 7.30 10.81 13.07
C SER A 15 7.08 9.84 11.91
N LEU A 16 6.60 8.62 12.20
CA LEU A 16 6.31 7.62 11.20
C LEU A 16 5.04 8.00 10.41
N VAL A 17 4.02 8.50 11.11
CA VAL A 17 2.81 9.04 10.48
C VAL A 17 3.18 10.22 9.57
N ALA A 18 3.98 11.17 10.06
CA ALA A 18 4.46 12.30 9.28
C ALA A 18 5.25 11.85 8.04
N GLU A 19 6.10 10.84 8.16
CA GLU A 19 6.85 10.29 7.02
C GLU A 19 5.94 9.61 5.99
N VAL A 20 4.89 8.90 6.44
CA VAL A 20 3.85 8.32 5.58
C VAL A 20 3.10 9.44 4.84
N GLU A 21 2.66 10.46 5.55
CA GLU A 21 1.91 11.59 4.98
C GLU A 21 2.76 12.44 4.04
N ARG A 22 4.03 12.66 4.36
CA ARG A 22 4.99 13.35 3.48
C ARG A 22 5.15 12.64 2.13
N ARG A 23 5.13 11.30 2.12
CA ARG A 23 5.31 10.50 0.90
C ARG A 23 4.03 10.24 0.11
N LEU A 24 2.87 10.22 0.79
CA LEU A 24 1.59 9.80 0.19
C LEU A 24 0.51 10.89 0.19
N GLY A 25 0.75 12.01 0.85
CA GLY A 25 -0.27 12.99 1.23
C GLY A 25 -0.98 12.61 2.53
N ALA A 26 -1.74 13.55 3.07
CA ALA A 26 -2.48 13.41 4.34
C ALA A 26 -3.32 12.11 4.36
N VAL A 27 -3.26 11.38 5.47
CA VAL A 27 -4.07 10.18 5.68
C VAL A 27 -5.44 10.60 6.19
N ARG A 28 -6.48 10.37 5.38
CA ARG A 28 -7.87 10.75 5.69
C ARG A 28 -8.67 9.65 6.37
N GLY A 29 -8.19 8.41 6.31
CA GLY A 29 -8.86 7.29 6.91
C GLY A 29 -8.02 6.03 6.83
N PHE A 30 -8.29 5.10 7.74
CA PHE A 30 -7.59 3.83 7.82
C PHE A 30 -8.57 2.72 8.12
N GLU A 31 -8.59 1.71 7.25
CA GLU A 31 -9.41 0.50 7.42
C GLU A 31 -8.48 -0.66 7.82
N PRO A 32 -8.48 -1.08 9.10
CA PRO A 32 -7.69 -2.21 9.55
C PRO A 32 -8.08 -3.48 8.80
N ARG A 33 -7.09 -4.24 8.32
CA ARG A 33 -7.33 -5.55 7.70
C ARG A 33 -7.00 -6.65 8.70
N GLN A 34 -7.95 -7.56 8.91
CA GLN A 34 -7.75 -8.76 9.71
C GLN A 34 -6.97 -9.84 8.93
N GLY A 35 -6.25 -10.70 9.64
CA GLY A 35 -5.50 -11.83 9.07
C GLY A 35 -3.99 -11.60 8.84
N GLY A 36 -3.30 -12.71 8.54
CA GLY A 36 -1.83 -12.82 8.42
C GLY A 36 -1.13 -13.10 9.77
N PHE A 37 0.10 -13.61 9.72
CA PHE A 37 0.94 -13.94 10.89
C PHE A 37 1.68 -12.73 11.49
N SER A 38 1.17 -11.53 11.21
CA SER A 38 1.92 -10.28 11.26
C SER A 38 1.55 -9.42 12.48
N TYR A 39 2.55 -9.08 13.30
CA TYR A 39 2.46 -8.06 14.36
C TYR A 39 2.38 -6.64 13.76
N GLY A 40 1.78 -5.70 14.50
CA GLY A 40 1.74 -4.28 14.16
C GLY A 40 0.48 -3.80 13.42
N VAL A 41 0.61 -2.66 12.73
CA VAL A 41 -0.44 -1.99 11.97
C VAL A 41 -0.48 -2.57 10.56
N ARG A 42 -1.68 -2.96 10.09
CA ARG A 42 -1.90 -3.32 8.68
C ARG A 42 -3.32 -3.01 8.27
N GLY A 43 -3.45 -2.30 7.15
CA GLY A 43 -4.74 -1.84 6.67
C GLY A 43 -4.67 -1.10 5.35
N ILE A 44 -5.82 -0.58 4.95
CA ILE A 44 -5.94 0.29 3.78
C ILE A 44 -6.02 1.73 4.26
N ALA A 45 -5.02 2.53 3.93
CA ALA A 45 -5.06 3.97 4.16
C ALA A 45 -5.65 4.67 2.94
N THR A 46 -6.57 5.60 3.18
CA THR A 46 -7.05 6.58 2.19
C THR A 46 -6.20 7.83 2.36
N VAL A 47 -5.50 8.23 1.30
CA VAL A 47 -4.60 9.38 1.29
C VAL A 47 -5.05 10.40 0.24
N ASP A 48 -4.76 11.67 0.43
CA ASP A 48 -5.12 12.73 -0.53
C ASP A 48 -4.17 12.86 -1.72
N GLY A 49 -2.93 12.38 -1.57
CA GLY A 49 -1.86 12.63 -2.53
C GLY A 49 -2.03 11.90 -3.86
N HIS A 50 -1.25 12.36 -4.83
CA HIS A 50 -1.16 11.75 -6.14
C HIS A 50 -0.21 10.54 -6.08
N LEU A 51 -0.77 9.34 -6.23
CA LEU A 51 0.06 8.16 -6.42
C LEU A 51 0.57 8.16 -7.88
N ASN A 52 1.88 8.32 -8.09
CA ASN A 52 2.53 8.29 -9.42
C ASN A 52 2.00 7.18 -10.33
N GLY A 53 1.37 7.54 -11.46
CA GLY A 53 0.82 6.59 -12.44
C GLY A 53 -0.68 6.68 -12.74
N GLY A 54 -1.29 7.87 -12.62
CA GLY A 54 -2.61 8.14 -13.22
C GLY A 54 -3.81 7.68 -12.39
N CYS A 55 -4.17 8.47 -11.38
CA CYS A 55 -5.56 8.88 -11.13
C CYS A 55 -5.52 10.03 -10.13
N SER A 56 -6.01 11.19 -10.55
CA SER A 56 -6.08 12.44 -9.81
C SER A 56 -7.01 12.32 -8.61
N ARG A 57 -6.63 12.95 -7.49
CA ARG A 57 -7.32 13.00 -6.18
C ARG A 57 -7.42 11.67 -5.45
N GLY A 58 -6.49 11.50 -4.53
CA GLY A 58 -6.52 10.49 -3.49
C GLY A 58 -6.29 9.06 -3.94
N GLY A 59 -5.58 8.32 -3.09
CA GLY A 59 -5.17 6.95 -3.31
C GLY A 59 -5.61 6.04 -2.17
N ARG A 60 -5.93 4.79 -2.49
CA ARG A 60 -5.97 3.72 -1.48
C ARG A 60 -4.66 2.96 -1.53
N VAL A 61 -3.93 2.99 -0.42
CA VAL A 61 -2.67 2.25 -0.26
C VAL A 61 -2.85 1.18 0.79
N PHE A 62 -2.19 0.04 0.59
CA PHE A 62 -2.04 -0.95 1.63
C PHE A 62 -0.79 -0.59 2.44
N LEU A 63 -1.00 -0.28 3.71
CA LEU A 63 0.04 0.12 4.65
C LEU A 63 0.31 -1.03 5.61
N LYS A 64 1.58 -1.31 5.86
CA LYS A 64 2.05 -2.17 6.95
C LYS A 64 3.08 -1.40 7.76
N ALA A 65 2.99 -1.48 9.08
CA ALA A 65 4.03 -1.01 9.99
C ALA A 65 4.20 -1.98 11.15
N VAL A 66 5.45 -2.26 11.51
CA VAL A 66 5.82 -3.22 12.56
C VAL A 66 6.97 -2.64 13.38
N PRO A 67 7.07 -2.89 14.70
CA PRO A 67 8.26 -2.52 15.45
C PRO A 67 9.49 -3.21 14.85
N SER A 68 10.59 -2.48 14.68
CA SER A 68 11.83 -2.97 14.06
C SER A 68 12.48 -4.11 14.84
N GLY A 69 12.19 -4.22 16.14
CA GLY A 69 12.64 -5.31 17.01
C GLY A 69 11.59 -6.40 17.26
N ALA A 70 10.44 -6.37 16.58
CA ALA A 70 9.47 -7.45 16.67
C ALA A 70 10.00 -8.72 16.00
N ASP A 71 9.52 -9.88 16.47
CA ASP A 71 9.74 -11.15 15.78
C ASP A 71 9.31 -11.02 14.32
N HIS A 72 10.12 -11.57 13.42
CA HIS A 72 9.94 -11.51 11.97
C HIS A 72 10.07 -10.12 11.33
N ALA A 73 10.56 -9.08 12.02
CA ALA A 73 10.82 -7.78 11.38
C ALA A 73 11.75 -7.89 10.16
N GLY A 74 12.70 -8.85 10.17
CA GLY A 74 13.53 -9.21 9.03
C GLY A 74 12.73 -9.63 7.79
N ASP A 75 11.65 -10.42 7.97
CA ASP A 75 10.81 -10.88 6.87
C ASP A 75 10.11 -9.71 6.16
N TYR A 76 9.76 -8.65 6.89
CA TYR A 76 9.14 -7.45 6.30
C TYR A 76 10.15 -6.65 5.48
N ARG A 77 11.42 -6.57 5.93
CA ARG A 77 12.49 -5.95 5.15
C ARG A 77 12.72 -6.72 3.86
N SER A 78 12.83 -8.05 3.95
CA SER A 78 12.94 -8.93 2.79
C SER A 78 11.74 -8.78 1.84
N GLU A 79 10.52 -8.73 2.36
CA GLU A 79 9.32 -8.50 1.57
C GLU A 79 9.38 -7.16 0.81
N ALA A 80 9.87 -6.10 1.45
CA ALA A 80 10.05 -4.79 0.83
C ALA A 80 11.13 -4.83 -0.27
N VAL A 81 12.29 -5.43 0.00
CA VAL A 81 13.40 -5.59 -0.97
C VAL A 81 12.93 -6.36 -2.20
N VAL A 82 12.35 -7.55 -2.02
CA VAL A 82 11.83 -8.37 -3.13
C VAL A 82 10.82 -7.58 -3.94
N SER A 83 9.91 -6.87 -3.26
CA SER A 83 8.84 -6.13 -3.93
C SER A 83 9.32 -4.90 -4.69
N ALA A 84 10.39 -4.25 -4.22
CA ALA A 84 11.05 -3.17 -4.94
C ALA A 84 11.72 -3.67 -6.23
N ALA A 85 12.24 -4.91 -6.21
CA ALA A 85 12.89 -5.53 -7.36
C ALA A 85 11.92 -6.09 -8.41
N LEU A 86 10.63 -6.24 -8.11
CA LEU A 86 9.67 -6.84 -9.05
C LEU A 86 9.47 -5.97 -10.31
N PRO A 87 9.71 -6.51 -11.52
CA PRO A 87 9.45 -5.79 -12.77
C PRO A 87 8.00 -5.32 -12.91
N ALA A 88 7.76 -4.23 -13.64
CA ALA A 88 6.43 -3.63 -13.84
C ALA A 88 5.38 -4.60 -14.40
N ALA A 89 5.81 -5.61 -15.17
CA ALA A 89 4.95 -6.61 -15.78
C ALA A 89 4.40 -7.65 -14.77
N VAL A 90 5.04 -7.83 -13.61
CA VAL A 90 4.58 -8.80 -12.61
C VAL A 90 3.23 -8.36 -12.03
N PRO A 91 2.23 -9.25 -11.92
CA PRO A 91 0.91 -8.93 -11.38
C PRO A 91 0.89 -8.77 -9.84
N ALA A 92 1.96 -8.25 -9.22
CA ALA A 92 2.06 -8.00 -7.78
C ALA A 92 1.71 -6.55 -7.39
N PRO A 93 1.25 -6.28 -6.15
CA PRO A 93 1.09 -4.92 -5.65
C PRO A 93 2.40 -4.13 -5.72
N ARG A 94 2.38 -2.95 -6.34
CA ARG A 94 3.56 -2.10 -6.47
C ARG A 94 3.95 -1.52 -5.12
N LEU A 95 5.20 -1.73 -4.68
CA LEU A 95 5.76 -0.99 -3.56
C LEU A 95 5.84 0.49 -3.96
N LEU A 96 5.31 1.37 -3.11
CA LEU A 96 5.40 2.81 -3.27
C LEU A 96 6.62 3.33 -2.51
N PHE A 97 6.80 2.85 -1.28
CA PHE A 97 8.03 3.06 -0.50
C PHE A 97 8.11 2.08 0.66
N SER A 98 9.30 2.00 1.25
CA SER A 98 9.55 1.52 2.60
C SER A 98 10.41 2.53 3.37
N CYS A 99 10.33 2.50 4.70
CA CYS A 99 11.17 3.30 5.58
C CYS A 99 11.29 2.66 6.97
N GLU A 100 12.29 3.09 7.74
CA GLU A 100 12.38 2.85 9.18
C GLU A 100 12.46 4.19 9.92
N ARG A 101 11.66 4.36 10.97
CA ARG A 101 11.64 5.54 11.84
C ARG A 101 11.22 5.15 13.26
N ASP A 102 11.85 5.75 14.27
CA ASP A 102 11.54 5.58 15.70
C ASP A 102 11.34 4.14 16.16
N GLY A 103 12.19 3.23 15.67
CA GLY A 103 12.11 1.80 16.03
C GLY A 103 10.96 1.07 15.35
N TRP A 104 10.43 1.59 14.24
CA TRP A 104 9.41 0.95 13.41
C TRP A 104 9.84 0.86 11.95
N GLY A 105 9.57 -0.28 11.33
CA GLY A 105 9.62 -0.48 9.88
C GLY A 105 8.25 -0.32 9.25
N CYS A 106 8.18 0.34 8.10
CA CYS A 106 6.94 0.59 7.37
C CYS A 106 7.11 0.33 5.87
N SER A 107 6.03 -0.16 5.24
CA SER A 107 5.92 -0.25 3.79
C SER A 107 4.52 0.10 3.32
N ALA A 108 4.45 0.82 2.19
CA ALA A 108 3.20 1.17 1.53
C ALA A 108 3.17 0.60 0.11
N ARG A 109 2.04 0.04 -0.28
CA ARG A 109 1.84 -0.56 -1.60
C ARG A 109 0.59 -0.01 -2.26
N ARG A 110 0.64 0.17 -3.58
CA ARG A 110 -0.55 0.52 -4.35
C ARG A 110 -1.56 -0.62 -4.25
N ARG A 111 -2.77 -0.33 -3.77
CA ARG A 111 -3.88 -1.28 -3.86
C ARG A 111 -4.27 -1.41 -5.33
N ARG A 112 -4.26 -2.63 -5.87
CA ARG A 112 -4.89 -2.89 -7.17
C ARG A 112 -6.40 -2.63 -7.03
N ARG A 113 -6.98 -1.84 -7.93
CA ARG A 113 -8.45 -1.77 -8.03
C ARG A 113 -8.93 -3.14 -8.52
N ALA A 114 -9.95 -3.70 -7.88
CA ALA A 114 -10.62 -4.89 -8.42
C ALA A 114 -11.12 -4.55 -9.84
N GLY A 115 -10.80 -5.38 -10.83
CA GLY A 115 -11.14 -5.15 -12.24
C GLY A 115 -10.07 -4.50 -13.12
N CYS A 116 -9.02 -3.88 -12.56
CA CYS A 116 -7.88 -3.40 -13.37
C CYS A 116 -6.95 -4.56 -13.69
N ARG A 117 -7.33 -5.37 -14.68
CA ARG A 117 -6.43 -6.32 -15.33
C ARG A 117 -5.39 -5.52 -16.11
N THR A 118 -4.10 -5.76 -15.86
CA THR A 118 -3.08 -5.45 -16.87
C THR A 118 -3.39 -6.36 -18.04
N SER A 119 -4.04 -5.83 -19.08
CA SER A 119 -4.16 -6.55 -20.35
C SER A 119 -2.74 -6.83 -20.83
N ARG A 120 -2.41 -8.12 -21.00
CA ARG A 120 -1.26 -8.49 -21.83
C ARG A 120 -1.59 -7.98 -23.22
N GLY A 121 -0.88 -6.94 -23.66
CA GLY A 121 -0.94 -6.53 -25.05
C GLY A 121 -0.35 -7.65 -25.89
N THR A 122 -1.18 -8.32 -26.67
CA THR A 122 -0.73 -8.94 -27.91
C THR A 122 -0.18 -7.83 -28.80
N ARG A 123 0.89 -8.17 -29.53
CA ARG A 123 1.74 -7.26 -30.31
C ARG A 123 0.92 -6.27 -31.17
N GLY A 124 1.34 -5.00 -31.16
CA GLY A 124 0.98 -4.02 -32.20
C GLY A 124 0.21 -2.78 -31.73
N SER A 125 0.79 -1.61 -32.04
CA SER A 125 0.23 -0.26 -31.99
C SER A 125 0.22 0.49 -30.64
N TRP A 126 1.11 1.48 -30.57
CA TRP A 126 1.28 2.43 -29.47
C TRP A 126 0.30 3.59 -29.60
N ARG A 127 -0.95 3.45 -29.11
CA ARG A 127 -1.76 4.61 -28.66
C ARG A 127 -2.60 4.20 -27.45
N ARG A 128 -2.14 4.55 -26.25
CA ARG A 128 -2.86 4.29 -25.00
C ARG A 128 -3.97 5.33 -24.82
N ARG A 129 -5.21 4.97 -25.13
CA ARG A 129 -6.39 5.72 -24.70
C ARG A 129 -6.93 5.05 -23.44
N TRP A 130 -6.89 5.76 -22.31
CA TRP A 130 -7.50 5.31 -21.06
C TRP A 130 -9.00 5.59 -21.13
N THR A 131 -9.83 4.57 -21.32
CA THR A 131 -11.28 4.71 -21.15
C THR A 131 -11.66 4.27 -19.74
N CYS A 132 -12.00 5.24 -18.89
CA CYS A 132 -12.63 4.98 -17.60
C CYS A 132 -14.04 4.42 -17.83
N TRP A 133 -14.26 3.16 -17.43
CA TRP A 133 -15.61 2.61 -17.29
C TRP A 133 -16.26 3.23 -16.05
N ARG A 134 -17.38 3.96 -16.23
CA ARG A 134 -18.26 4.44 -15.14
C ARG A 134 -19.30 3.34 -14.89
N PRO A 135 -19.49 2.84 -13.65
CA PRO A 135 -20.67 2.06 -13.35
C PRO A 135 -21.90 2.98 -13.35
N ALA A 136 -23.00 2.50 -13.94
CA ALA A 136 -24.28 3.18 -13.99
C ALA A 136 -24.81 3.45 -12.57
N ARG A 137 -25.32 4.67 -12.35
CA ARG A 137 -26.07 4.99 -11.12
C ARG A 137 -27.38 4.22 -11.17
N ALA A 138 -27.63 3.38 -10.16
CA ALA A 138 -28.99 2.91 -9.87
C ALA A 138 -29.84 4.12 -9.45
N ARG A 139 -31.07 4.16 -9.95
CA ARG A 139 -32.06 5.23 -9.75
C ARG A 139 -32.58 5.24 -8.32
#